data_AF-A0A7T2YYD6-F1
#
_entry.id   AF-A0A7T2YYD6-F1
#
_cell.length_a   1.000
_cell.length_b   1.000
_cell.length_c   1.000
_cell.angle_alpha   90.00
_cell.angle_beta   90.00
_cell.angle_gamma   90.00
#
_symmetry.space_group_name_H-M   'P 1'
#
loop_
_entity.id
_entity.type
_entity.pdbx_description
1 polymer ?
#
loop_
_entity_poly.entity_id
_entity_poly.type
_entity_poly.pdbx_seq_one_letter_code
_entity_poly.pdbx_strand_id
1 'polypeptide(L)'
;MQDDFGTAINPNTSRTITARLDEGDARMTRIEAELRVNTEATEMVRANTAEMLEVFKAAQGAFRVLQWIGRAAKPITYIVMLGTAGIAFWKALMVGGGGR
;
A
#
# COMPACT_ATOMS: atom_id res chain seq x y z
N MET A 1 -20.39 7.20 63.81
CA MET A 1 -20.90 8.10 62.76
C MET A 1 -21.32 7.21 61.62
N GLN A 2 -22.62 6.94 61.52
CA GLN A 2 -23.18 6.05 60.50
C GLN A 2 -23.55 6.94 59.32
N ASP A 3 -23.07 6.57 58.12
CA ASP A 3 -23.28 7.29 56.86
C ASP A 3 -24.78 7.41 56.54
N ASP A 4 -25.41 8.46 57.05
CA ASP A 4 -26.79 8.87 56.78
C ASP A 4 -26.89 9.65 55.45
N PHE A 5 -26.13 9.25 54.44
CA PHE A 5 -26.24 9.82 53.10
C PHE A 5 -27.47 9.30 52.35
N GLY A 6 -28.06 8.18 52.81
CA GLY A 6 -29.25 7.56 52.22
C GLY A 6 -30.55 8.36 52.46
N THR A 7 -30.64 9.09 53.56
CA THR A 7 -31.84 9.89 53.90
C THR A 7 -31.81 11.29 53.26
N ALA A 8 -30.62 11.78 52.86
CA ALA A 8 -30.43 13.11 52.28
C ALA A 8 -30.73 13.19 50.76
N ILE A 9 -30.77 12.05 50.07
CA ILE A 9 -31.04 12.02 48.62
C ILE A 9 -32.52 11.71 48.39
N ASN A 10 -33.22 12.64 47.74
CA ASN A 10 -34.62 12.45 47.36
C ASN A 10 -34.77 11.13 46.54
N PRO A 11 -35.71 10.25 46.87
CA PRO A 11 -35.87 8.95 46.18
C PRO A 11 -36.11 9.08 44.67
N ASN A 12 -36.65 10.21 44.20
CA ASN A 12 -36.77 10.48 42.76
C ASN A 12 -35.41 10.78 42.12
N THR A 13 -34.52 11.46 42.82
CA THR A 13 -33.15 11.72 42.38
C THR A 13 -32.36 10.42 42.24
N SER A 14 -32.45 9.52 43.23
CA SER A 14 -31.78 8.21 43.17
C SER A 14 -32.25 7.38 41.98
N ARG A 15 -33.57 7.29 41.74
CA ARG A 15 -34.10 6.58 40.56
C ARG A 15 -33.61 7.19 39.24
N THR A 16 -33.55 8.51 39.16
CA THR A 16 -33.08 9.21 37.96
C THR A 16 -31.59 8.93 37.71
N ILE A 17 -30.78 8.91 38.77
CA ILE A 17 -29.36 8.58 38.68
C ILE A 17 -29.19 7.13 38.21
N THR A 18 -29.88 6.17 38.83
CA THR A 18 -29.81 4.77 38.42
C THR A 18 -30.21 4.58 36.96
N ALA A 19 -31.33 5.18 36.51
CA ALA A 19 -31.74 5.11 35.11
C ALA A 19 -30.69 5.66 34.14
N ARG A 20 -30.01 6.76 34.49
CA ARG A 20 -28.93 7.34 33.67
C ARG A 20 -27.66 6.48 33.68
N LEU A 21 -27.38 5.80 34.78
CA LEU A 21 -26.25 4.87 34.89
C LEU A 21 -26.52 3.62 34.05
N ASP A 22 -27.73 3.06 34.11
CA ASP A 22 -28.13 1.90 33.29
C ASP A 22 -28.10 2.25 31.79
N GLU A 23 -28.60 3.42 31.42
CA GLU A 23 -28.50 3.93 30.03
C GLU A 23 -27.04 4.16 29.62
N GLY A 24 -26.23 4.69 30.54
CA GLY A 24 -24.79 4.88 30.35
C GLY A 24 -24.04 3.58 30.11
N ASP A 25 -24.32 2.55 30.90
CA ASP A 25 -23.69 1.23 30.82
C ASP A 25 -24.04 0.52 29.50
N ALA A 26 -25.31 0.58 29.09
CA ALA A 26 -25.77 0.08 27.80
C ALA A 26 -25.07 0.81 26.63
N ARG A 27 -24.88 2.14 26.74
CA ARG A 27 -24.15 2.92 25.73
C ARG A 27 -22.67 2.57 25.71
N MET A 28 -22.04 2.37 26.86
CA MET A 28 -20.62 2.05 26.95
C MET A 28 -20.33 0.68 26.35
N THR A 29 -21.15 -0.32 26.69
CA THR A 29 -21.08 -1.67 26.10
C THR A 29 -21.14 -1.61 24.57
N ARG A 30 -22.04 -0.78 24.02
CA ARG A 30 -22.15 -0.61 22.57
C ARG A 30 -20.90 0.06 21.97
N ILE A 31 -20.39 1.12 22.60
CA ILE A 31 -19.18 1.82 22.16
C ILE A 31 -17.98 0.88 22.15
N GLU A 32 -17.80 0.07 23.19
CA GLU A 32 -16.70 -0.91 23.25
C GLU A 32 -16.80 -1.94 22.12
N ALA A 33 -18.01 -2.42 21.82
CA ALA A 33 -18.24 -3.32 20.70
C ALA A 33 -17.92 -2.65 19.34
N GLU A 34 -18.38 -1.41 19.13
CA GLU A 34 -18.11 -0.64 17.91
C GLU A 34 -16.62 -0.31 17.74
N LEU A 35 -15.92 0.04 18.83
CA LEU A 35 -14.48 0.30 18.83
C LEU A 35 -13.67 -0.95 18.46
N ARG A 36 -14.06 -2.12 18.98
CA ARG A 36 -13.42 -3.38 18.61
C ARG A 36 -13.56 -3.65 17.11
N VAL A 37 -14.78 -3.53 16.59
CA VAL A 37 -15.05 -3.72 15.15
C VAL A 37 -14.27 -2.71 14.30
N ASN A 38 -14.20 -1.45 14.72
CA ASN A 38 -13.45 -0.42 14.01
C ASN A 38 -11.93 -0.71 14.02
N THR A 39 -11.41 -1.19 15.15
CA THR A 39 -10.00 -1.58 15.29
C THR A 39 -9.67 -2.73 14.34
N GLU A 40 -10.52 -3.76 14.29
CA GLU A 40 -10.38 -4.88 13.37
C GLU A 40 -10.41 -4.41 11.90
N ALA A 41 -11.38 -3.57 11.53
CA ALA A 41 -11.47 -3.02 10.18
C ALA A 41 -10.24 -2.18 9.80
N THR A 42 -9.71 -1.39 10.74
CA THR A 42 -8.51 -0.57 10.53
C THR A 42 -7.27 -1.44 10.31
N GLU A 43 -7.10 -2.51 11.09
CA GLU A 43 -6.00 -3.46 10.90
C GLU A 43 -6.13 -4.22 9.57
N MET A 44 -7.34 -4.58 9.16
CA MET A 44 -7.56 -5.18 7.84
C MET A 44 -7.20 -4.24 6.69
N VAL A 45 -7.61 -2.97 6.76
CA VAL A 45 -7.24 -1.96 5.76
C VAL A 45 -5.73 -1.75 5.72
N ARG A 46 -5.07 -1.71 6.88
CA ARG A 46 -3.61 -1.63 6.97
C ARG A 46 -2.95 -2.83 6.28
N ALA A 47 -3.40 -4.05 6.59
CA ALA A 47 -2.86 -5.28 6.01
C ALA A 47 -3.02 -5.30 4.48
N ASN A 48 -4.23 -5.04 3.98
CA ASN A 48 -4.52 -4.99 2.54
C ASN A 48 -3.67 -3.91 1.83
N THR A 49 -3.49 -2.76 2.46
CA THR A 49 -2.65 -1.68 1.91
C THR A 49 -1.18 -2.07 1.90
N ALA A 50 -0.69 -2.77 2.92
CA ALA A 50 0.69 -3.25 2.98
C ALA A 50 0.96 -4.28 1.86
N GLU A 51 0.04 -5.20 1.62
CA GLU A 51 0.12 -6.16 0.50
C GLU A 51 0.11 -5.42 -0.85
N MET A 52 -0.78 -4.44 -1.06
CA MET A 52 -0.78 -3.62 -2.26
C MET A 52 0.55 -2.90 -2.46
N LEU A 53 1.14 -2.32 -1.40
CA LEU A 53 2.43 -1.65 -1.46
C LEU A 53 3.56 -2.62 -1.84
N GLU A 54 3.51 -3.88 -1.39
CA GLU A 54 4.46 -4.91 -1.78
C GLU A 54 4.37 -5.23 -3.27
N VAL A 55 3.16 -5.42 -3.80
CA VAL A 55 2.91 -5.63 -5.24
C VAL A 55 3.41 -4.44 -6.06
N PHE A 56 3.14 -3.21 -5.62
CA PHE A 56 3.63 -2.01 -6.29
C PHE A 56 5.15 -1.91 -6.27
N LYS A 57 5.82 -2.25 -5.16
CA LYS A 57 7.29 -2.29 -5.08
C LYS A 57 7.87 -3.34 -6.03
N ALA A 58 7.28 -4.52 -6.10
CA ALA A 58 7.69 -5.55 -7.05
C ALA A 58 7.53 -5.08 -8.51
N ALA A 59 6.39 -4.48 -8.83
CA ALA A 59 6.13 -3.90 -10.15
C ALA A 59 7.13 -2.78 -10.49
N GLN A 60 7.43 -1.88 -9.55
CA GLN A 60 8.46 -0.85 -9.73
C GLN A 60 9.85 -1.46 -10.00
N GLY A 61 10.20 -2.53 -9.30
CA GLY A 61 11.43 -3.29 -9.56
C GLY A 61 11.47 -3.86 -10.99
N ALA A 62 10.39 -4.50 -11.43
CA ALA A 62 10.27 -5.03 -12.78
C ALA A 62 10.36 -3.92 -13.85
N PHE A 63 9.65 -2.80 -13.67
CA PHE A 63 9.74 -1.66 -14.59
C PHE A 63 11.13 -1.04 -14.62
N ARG A 64 11.85 -1.00 -13.49
CA ARG A 64 13.24 -0.53 -13.44
C ARG A 64 14.16 -1.42 -14.27
N VAL A 65 14.01 -2.74 -14.19
CA VAL A 65 14.77 -3.69 -15.01
C VAL A 65 14.42 -3.51 -16.49
N LEU A 66 13.14 -3.41 -16.84
CA LEU A 66 12.70 -3.16 -18.21
C LEU A 66 13.27 -1.84 -18.77
N GLN A 67 13.31 -0.79 -17.95
CA GLN A 67 13.90 0.49 -18.34
C GLN A 67 15.42 0.36 -18.59
N TRP A 68 16.13 -0.44 -17.79
CA TRP A 68 17.55 -0.72 -18.01
C TRP A 68 17.80 -1.48 -19.30
N ILE A 69 16.99 -2.51 -19.58
CA ILE A 69 17.05 -3.26 -20.85
C ILE A 69 16.79 -2.30 -22.02
N GLY A 70 15.76 -1.47 -21.95
CA GLY A 70 15.48 -0.46 -22.98
C GLY A 70 16.60 0.56 -23.17
N ARG A 71 17.27 0.98 -22.08
CA ARG A 71 18.44 1.85 -22.16
C ARG A 71 19.65 1.15 -22.81
N ALA A 72 19.87 -0.13 -22.49
CA ALA A 72 20.96 -0.92 -23.06
C ALA A 72 20.73 -1.30 -24.52
N ALA A 73 19.48 -1.40 -24.97
CA ALA A 73 19.15 -1.73 -26.36
C ALA A 73 19.72 -0.73 -27.36
N LYS A 74 19.73 0.57 -27.04
CA LYS A 74 20.26 1.63 -27.91
C LYS A 74 21.74 1.42 -28.29
N PRO A 75 22.69 1.39 -27.33
CA PRO A 75 24.11 1.19 -27.67
C PRO A 75 24.37 -0.15 -28.36
N ILE A 76 23.69 -1.23 -27.96
CA ILE A 76 23.83 -2.54 -28.63
C ILE A 76 23.43 -2.45 -30.09
N THR A 77 22.30 -1.81 -30.38
CA THR A 77 21.81 -1.62 -31.76
C THR A 77 22.81 -0.80 -32.59
N TYR A 78 23.39 0.25 -32.02
CA TYR A 78 24.44 1.02 -32.72
C TYR A 78 25.68 0.18 -33.04
N ILE A 79 26.15 -0.65 -32.11
CA ILE A 79 27.31 -1.54 -32.34
C ILE A 79 27.00 -2.54 -33.46
N VAL A 80 25.82 -3.16 -33.42
CA VAL A 80 25.39 -4.09 -34.48
C VAL A 80 25.32 -3.38 -35.83
N MET A 81 24.69 -2.20 -35.90
CA MET A 81 24.61 -1.43 -37.14
C MET A 81 25.98 -1.06 -37.69
N LEU A 82 26.90 -0.56 -36.86
CA LEU A 82 28.26 -0.23 -37.28
C LEU A 82 29.02 -1.46 -37.77
N GLY A 83 28.91 -2.60 -37.09
CA GLY A 83 29.52 -3.85 -37.51
C GLY A 83 28.99 -4.33 -38.86
N THR A 84 27.67 -4.34 -39.04
CA THR A 84 27.04 -4.72 -40.32
C THR A 84 27.42 -3.76 -41.45
N ALA A 85 27.46 -2.45 -41.19
CA ALA A 85 27.87 -1.46 -42.18
C ALA A 85 29.35 -1.64 -42.59
N GLY A 86 30.24 -1.91 -41.64
CA GLY A 86 31.66 -2.16 -41.91
C GLY A 86 31.90 -3.41 -42.74
N ILE A 87 31.20 -4.52 -42.42
CA ILE A 87 31.27 -5.76 -43.21
C ILE A 87 30.71 -5.56 -44.62
N ALA A 88 29.56 -4.88 -44.75
CA ALA A 88 28.95 -4.59 -46.03
C ALA A 88 29.86 -3.70 -46.90
N PHE A 89 30.49 -2.69 -46.30
CA PHE A 89 31.45 -1.82 -46.97
C PHE A 89 32.70 -2.57 -47.43
N TRP A 90 33.30 -3.42 -46.57
CA TRP A 90 34.44 -4.26 -46.93
C TRP A 90 34.11 -5.22 -48.08
N LYS A 91 32.93 -5.86 -48.02
CA LYS A 91 32.44 -6.72 -49.10
C LYS A 91 32.22 -5.95 -50.39
N ALA A 92 31.66 -4.74 -50.33
CA ALA A 92 31.48 -3.89 -51.51
C ALA A 92 32.82 -3.50 -52.15
N LEU A 93 33.85 -3.21 -51.34
CA LEU A 93 35.20 -2.93 -51.85
C LEU A 93 35.85 -4.17 -52.49
N MET A 94 35.73 -5.35 -51.89
CA MET A 94 36.31 -6.58 -52.45
C MET A 94 35.55 -7.11 -53.68
N VAL A 95 34.23 -6.99 -53.70
CA VAL A 95 33.38 -7.44 -54.83
C VAL A 95 33.40 -6.40 -55.96
N GLY A 96 33.47 -5.11 -55.65
CA GLY A 96 33.54 -4.03 -56.64
C GLY A 96 34.95 -3.75 -57.19
N GLY A 97 36.01 -4.06 -56.42
CA GLY A 97 37.41 -3.85 -56.82
C GLY A 97 38.01 -4.95 -57.70
N GLY A 98 37.33 -6.09 -57.86
CA GLY A 98 37.78 -7.22 -58.71
C GLY A 98 37.14 -7.28 -60.10
N GLY A 99 36.41 -6.23 -60.51
CA GLY A 99 35.60 -6.23 -61.72
C GLY A 99 35.90 -5.08 -62.68
N ARG A 100 37.17 -4.83 -63.01
CA ARG A 100 37.63 -4.14 -64.22
C ARG A 100 39.03 -4.63 -64.59
#